data_AF-A0A402CUJ8-F1
#
_entry.id   AF-A0A402CUJ8-F1
#
_cell.length_a   1.000
_cell.length_b   1.000
_cell.length_c   1.000
_cell.angle_alpha   90.00
_cell.angle_beta   90.00
_cell.angle_gamma   90.00
#
_symmetry.space_group_name_H-M   'P 1'
#
loop_
_entity.id
_entity.type
_entity.pdbx_description
1 polymer ?
#
loop_
_entity_poly.entity_id
_entity_poly.type
_entity_poly.pdbx_seq_one_letter_code
_entity_poly.pdbx_strand_id
1 'polypeptide(L)'
;MKFFTRDLYQWLQDSQPEFEPSENLTAEDAEAAWEEACVASGRTAAVEAWKAASIALRTHFEEIKPRLSDDALNLALTTFHDGIVKNVHFDGKTLQILLDTRGGVCEPIGDVTLTFHGVQSVVGLDAMLDEWWLYEEMDLHPEAAFEYRALLLNAEFSVAADRVEIQHVPQPHASCRRTDS
;
A
#
# COMPACT_ATOMS: atom_id res chain seq x y z
N MET A 1 2.81 -11.29 11.44
CA MET A 1 1.38 -11.35 11.10
C MET A 1 1.32 -11.84 9.66
N LYS A 2 0.84 -13.05 9.37
CA LYS A 2 0.80 -13.55 7.99
C LYS A 2 -0.37 -12.86 7.29
N PHE A 3 -0.06 -12.06 6.29
CA PHE A 3 -1.03 -11.20 5.62
C PHE A 3 -2.05 -12.03 4.83
N PHE A 4 -3.32 -11.94 5.26
CA PHE A 4 -4.46 -12.74 4.80
C PHE A 4 -5.16 -12.17 3.55
N THR A 5 -4.66 -11.07 3.02
CA THR A 5 -5.35 -10.28 1.99
C THR A 5 -5.07 -10.75 0.58
N ARG A 6 -3.93 -11.44 0.37
CA ARG A 6 -3.71 -12.24 -0.85
C ARG A 6 -4.80 -13.29 -1.03
N ASP A 7 -5.21 -13.95 0.06
CA ASP A 7 -6.29 -14.93 0.03
C ASP A 7 -7.65 -14.27 -0.21
N LEU A 8 -7.89 -13.03 0.25
CA LEU A 8 -9.13 -12.29 0.00
C LEU A 8 -9.26 -11.88 -1.48
N TYR A 9 -8.23 -11.25 -2.04
CA TYR A 9 -8.27 -10.76 -3.43
C TYR A 9 -8.25 -11.91 -4.43
N GLN A 10 -7.41 -12.92 -4.19
CA GLN A 10 -7.39 -14.14 -5.00
C GLN A 10 -8.73 -14.89 -4.89
N TRP A 11 -9.31 -14.97 -3.69
CA TRP A 11 -10.64 -15.59 -3.52
C TRP A 11 -11.75 -14.81 -4.23
N LEU A 12 -11.73 -13.47 -4.22
CA LEU A 12 -12.69 -12.64 -4.97
C LEU A 12 -12.59 -12.91 -6.49
N GLN A 13 -11.38 -12.93 -7.03
CA GLN A 13 -11.14 -13.24 -8.44
C GLN A 13 -11.53 -14.68 -8.81
N ASP A 14 -11.20 -15.65 -7.95
CA ASP A 14 -11.46 -17.07 -8.21
C ASP A 14 -12.94 -17.46 -8.02
N SER A 15 -13.63 -16.80 -7.08
CA SER A 15 -15.01 -17.15 -6.70
C SER A 15 -16.06 -16.41 -7.50
N GLN A 16 -15.72 -15.26 -8.09
CA GLN A 16 -16.60 -14.46 -8.93
C GLN A 16 -15.89 -14.06 -10.24
N PRO A 17 -15.71 -14.99 -11.19
CA PRO A 17 -15.04 -14.70 -12.47
C PRO A 17 -15.80 -13.70 -13.35
N GLU A 18 -17.04 -13.36 -13.00
CA GLU A 18 -17.86 -12.32 -13.64
C GLU A 18 -18.02 -11.07 -12.75
N PHE A 19 -17.16 -10.88 -11.74
CA PHE A 19 -17.14 -9.66 -10.95
C PHE A 19 -16.66 -8.49 -11.83
N GLU A 20 -17.59 -7.87 -12.54
CA GLU A 20 -17.44 -6.52 -13.05
C GLU A 20 -17.54 -5.61 -11.82
N PRO A 21 -16.47 -4.88 -11.45
CA PRO A 21 -16.55 -3.95 -10.34
C PRO A 21 -17.60 -2.90 -10.69
N SER A 22 -18.81 -3.07 -10.19
CA SER A 22 -19.85 -2.05 -10.34
C SER A 22 -19.30 -0.78 -9.68
N GLU A 23 -19.44 0.36 -10.34
CA GLU A 23 -18.84 1.66 -9.96
C GLU A 23 -19.23 2.18 -8.55
N ASN A 24 -19.94 1.41 -7.72
CA ASN A 24 -20.51 1.84 -6.45
C ASN A 24 -20.24 0.89 -5.26
N LEU A 25 -19.38 -0.13 -5.39
CA LEU A 25 -19.04 -0.97 -4.23
C LEU A 25 -18.08 -0.21 -3.32
N THR A 26 -18.53 0.15 -2.12
CA THR A 26 -17.64 0.78 -1.14
C THR A 26 -16.71 -0.26 -0.52
N ALA A 27 -15.61 0.18 0.09
CA ALA A 27 -14.75 -0.71 0.86
C ALA A 27 -15.52 -1.42 2.00
N GLU A 28 -16.49 -0.73 2.61
CA GLU A 28 -17.38 -1.29 3.63
C GLU A 28 -18.28 -2.40 3.06
N ASP A 29 -18.81 -2.24 1.85
CA ASP A 29 -19.61 -3.27 1.18
C ASP A 29 -18.77 -4.50 0.83
N ALA A 30 -17.53 -4.30 0.38
CA ALA A 30 -16.60 -5.38 0.07
C ALA A 30 -16.19 -6.16 1.33
N GLU A 31 -15.94 -5.46 2.44
CA GLU A 31 -15.66 -6.06 3.74
C GLU A 31 -16.85 -6.88 4.24
N ALA A 32 -18.07 -6.32 4.18
CA ALA A 32 -19.28 -7.02 4.58
C ALA A 32 -19.52 -8.29 3.76
N ALA A 33 -19.32 -8.23 2.44
CA ALA A 33 -19.44 -9.38 1.56
C ALA A 33 -18.41 -10.49 1.88
N TRP A 34 -17.17 -10.10 2.20
CA TRP A 34 -16.15 -11.07 2.63
C TRP A 34 -16.48 -11.71 3.97
N GLU A 35 -16.96 -10.93 4.93
CA GLU A 35 -17.37 -11.44 6.23
C GLU A 35 -18.49 -12.48 6.08
N GLU A 36 -19.53 -12.15 5.30
CA GLU A 36 -20.63 -13.06 5.01
C GLU A 36 -20.12 -14.36 4.37
N ALA A 37 -19.25 -14.25 3.37
CA ALA A 37 -18.66 -15.41 2.70
C ALA A 37 -17.77 -16.25 3.63
N CYS A 38 -17.01 -15.62 4.53
CA CYS A 38 -16.21 -16.31 5.53
C CYS A 38 -17.10 -17.04 6.54
N VAL A 39 -18.15 -16.40 7.04
CA VAL A 39 -19.12 -17.04 7.94
C VAL A 39 -19.82 -18.21 7.25
N ALA A 40 -20.29 -18.02 6.00
CA ALA A 40 -20.94 -19.06 5.21
C ALA A 40 -20.01 -20.27 4.95
N SER A 41 -18.70 -20.05 4.88
CA SER A 41 -17.67 -21.10 4.74
C SER A 41 -17.12 -21.63 6.07
N GLY A 42 -17.71 -21.25 7.21
CA GLY A 42 -17.30 -21.70 8.54
C GLY A 42 -15.99 -21.09 9.05
N ARG A 43 -15.50 -20.02 8.43
CA ARG A 43 -14.26 -19.30 8.75
C ARG A 43 -14.46 -18.16 9.75
N THR A 44 -15.44 -18.26 10.65
CA THR A 44 -15.77 -17.19 11.63
C THR A 44 -14.57 -16.77 12.49
N ALA A 45 -13.73 -17.72 12.91
CA ALA A 45 -12.51 -17.40 13.67
C ALA A 45 -11.51 -16.54 12.88
N ALA A 46 -11.46 -16.67 11.55
CA ALA A 46 -10.61 -15.83 10.70
C ALA A 46 -11.15 -14.39 10.63
N VAL A 47 -12.48 -14.22 10.56
CA VAL A 47 -13.13 -12.90 10.62
C VAL A 47 -12.85 -12.21 11.94
N GLU A 48 -13.02 -12.93 13.07
CA GLU A 48 -12.75 -12.39 14.41
C GLU A 48 -11.28 -11.99 14.57
N ALA A 49 -10.35 -12.85 14.11
CA ALA A 49 -8.92 -12.56 14.14
C ALA A 49 -8.56 -11.34 13.29
N TRP A 50 -9.16 -11.20 12.11
CA TRP A 50 -8.97 -10.04 11.24
C TRP A 50 -9.48 -8.75 11.90
N LYS A 51 -10.70 -8.75 12.44
CA LYS A 51 -11.24 -7.59 13.18
C LYS A 51 -10.36 -7.17 14.35
N ALA A 52 -9.90 -8.14 15.12
CA ALA A 52 -9.01 -7.89 16.24
C ALA A 52 -7.68 -7.27 15.78
N ALA A 53 -7.10 -7.77 14.68
CA ALA A 53 -5.89 -7.22 14.09
C ALA A 53 -6.10 -5.79 13.55
N SER A 54 -7.20 -5.54 12.84
CA SER A 54 -7.54 -4.21 12.32
C SER A 54 -7.73 -3.18 13.44
N ILE A 55 -8.39 -3.57 14.53
CA ILE A 55 -8.53 -2.72 15.73
C ILE A 55 -7.17 -2.45 16.35
N ALA A 56 -6.35 -3.49 16.56
CA ALA A 56 -5.03 -3.36 17.15
C ALA A 56 -4.11 -2.44 16.32
N LEU A 57 -4.10 -2.59 14.99
CA LEU A 57 -3.33 -1.76 14.09
C LEU A 57 -3.76 -0.29 14.16
N ARG A 58 -5.08 -0.02 14.13
CA ARG A 58 -5.60 1.34 14.27
C ARG A 58 -5.25 1.96 15.61
N THR A 59 -5.39 1.21 16.70
CA THR A 59 -5.03 1.68 18.04
C THR A 59 -3.54 2.00 18.12
N HIS A 60 -2.68 1.11 17.63
CA HIS A 60 -1.24 1.33 17.57
C HIS A 60 -0.89 2.59 16.76
N PHE A 61 -1.51 2.77 15.59
CA PHE A 61 -1.27 3.94 14.76
C PHE A 61 -1.62 5.24 15.50
N GLU A 62 -2.78 5.31 16.15
CA GLU A 62 -3.18 6.50 16.92
C GLU A 62 -2.24 6.77 18.12
N GLU A 63 -1.62 5.74 18.70
CA GLU A 63 -0.62 5.89 19.76
C GLU A 63 0.71 6.48 19.25
N ILE A 64 1.18 6.07 18.06
CA ILE A 64 2.45 6.54 17.49
C ILE A 64 2.32 7.84 16.71
N LYS A 65 1.14 8.14 16.17
CA LYS A 65 0.86 9.28 15.30
C LYS A 65 1.35 10.64 15.82
N PRO A 66 1.22 10.99 17.12
CA PRO A 66 1.75 12.25 17.65
C PRO A 66 3.28 12.36 17.66
N ARG A 67 3.99 11.26 17.39
CA ARG A 67 5.45 11.16 17.43
C ARG A 67 6.07 11.06 16.04
N LEU A 68 5.26 10.87 15.00
CA LEU A 68 5.71 10.89 13.62
C LEU A 68 6.02 12.33 13.19
N SER A 69 7.03 12.49 12.33
CA SER A 69 7.26 13.74 11.62
C SER A 69 6.15 13.98 10.58
N ASP A 70 5.95 15.23 10.16
CA ASP A 70 4.88 15.59 9.22
C ASP A 70 4.95 14.81 7.90
N ASP A 71 6.16 14.55 7.40
CA ASP A 71 6.39 13.78 6.18
C ASP A 71 6.08 12.29 6.34
N ALA A 72 6.50 11.68 7.46
CA ALA A 72 6.16 10.30 7.78
C ALA A 72 4.66 10.14 8.03
N LEU A 73 4.02 11.09 8.70
CA LEU A 73 2.58 11.11 8.90
C LEU A 73 1.83 11.24 7.57
N ASN A 74 2.30 12.11 6.68
CA ASN A 74 1.72 12.25 5.34
C ASN A 74 1.82 10.94 4.55
N LEU A 75 2.95 10.22 4.63
CA LEU A 75 3.08 8.90 4.04
C LEU A 75 2.12 7.89 4.67
N ALA A 76 2.00 7.85 5.99
CA ALA A 76 1.11 6.91 6.68
C ALA A 76 -0.39 7.13 6.39
N LEU A 77 -0.76 8.35 6.00
CA LEU A 77 -2.13 8.70 5.60
C LEU A 77 -2.36 8.56 4.09
N THR A 78 -1.31 8.26 3.31
CA THR A 78 -1.39 8.04 1.87
C THR A 78 -1.36 6.53 1.61
N THR A 79 -2.33 6.04 0.86
CA THR A 79 -2.35 4.62 0.47
C THR A 79 -1.86 4.44 -0.95
N PHE A 80 -1.07 3.38 -1.18
CA PHE A 80 -0.58 3.02 -2.51
C PHE A 80 -1.13 1.68 -2.97
N HIS A 81 -2.24 1.23 -2.38
CA HIS A 81 -2.91 -0.02 -2.75
C HIS A 81 -3.12 -0.10 -4.26
N ASP A 82 -2.85 -1.29 -4.81
CA ASP A 82 -2.88 -1.61 -6.24
C ASP A 82 -1.86 -0.84 -7.10
N GLY A 83 -0.91 -0.14 -6.49
CA GLY A 83 0.25 0.43 -7.17
C GLY A 83 1.23 -0.65 -7.61
N ILE A 84 1.86 -0.50 -8.78
CA ILE A 84 2.90 -1.41 -9.27
C ILE A 84 4.26 -0.75 -9.13
N VAL A 85 5.22 -1.44 -8.51
CA VAL A 85 6.60 -0.96 -8.42
C VAL A 85 7.27 -1.01 -9.78
N LYS A 86 7.61 0.15 -10.34
CA LYS A 86 8.26 0.28 -11.67
C LYS A 86 9.76 0.43 -11.60
N ASN A 87 10.29 0.98 -10.52
CA ASN A 87 11.72 1.16 -10.36
C ASN A 87 12.08 1.26 -8.88
N VAL A 88 13.28 0.79 -8.54
CA VAL A 88 13.86 0.86 -7.21
C VAL A 88 15.33 1.21 -7.33
N HIS A 89 15.76 2.25 -6.63
CA HIS A 89 17.16 2.68 -6.62
C HIS A 89 17.61 2.96 -5.18
N PHE A 90 18.71 2.32 -4.75
CA PHE A 90 19.29 2.52 -3.42
C PHE A 90 20.79 2.80 -3.52
N ASP A 91 21.22 3.91 -2.93
CA ASP A 91 22.64 4.33 -2.93
C ASP A 91 23.36 4.05 -1.60
N GLY A 92 22.69 3.40 -0.65
CA GLY A 92 23.18 3.14 0.71
C GLY A 92 22.67 4.12 1.78
N LYS A 93 22.12 5.28 1.38
CA LYS A 93 21.55 6.28 2.31
C LYS A 93 20.22 6.88 1.85
N THR A 94 19.95 6.78 0.57
CA THR A 94 18.73 7.24 -0.08
C THR A 94 18.13 6.09 -0.87
N LEU A 95 16.86 5.79 -0.60
CA LEU A 95 16.07 4.82 -1.34
C LEU A 95 14.99 5.55 -2.13
N GLN A 96 14.92 5.29 -3.43
CA GLN A 96 13.89 5.79 -4.33
C GLN A 96 13.07 4.63 -4.87
N ILE A 97 11.75 4.75 -4.80
CA ILE A 97 10.79 3.79 -5.34
C ILE A 97 9.84 4.55 -6.26
N LEU A 98 9.73 4.11 -7.51
CA LEU A 98 8.73 4.60 -8.46
C LEU A 98 7.55 3.63 -8.49
N LEU A 99 6.36 4.15 -8.23
CA LEU A 99 5.10 3.44 -8.26
C LEU A 99 4.24 3.95 -9.42
N ASP A 100 3.59 3.03 -10.12
CA ASP A 100 2.49 3.31 -11.04
C ASP A 100 1.18 2.96 -10.33
N THR A 101 0.45 3.96 -9.88
CA THR A 101 -0.79 3.82 -9.10
C THR A 101 -2.05 3.98 -9.96
N ARG A 102 -1.93 3.94 -11.29
CA ARG A 102 -3.07 4.13 -12.20
C ARG A 102 -4.13 3.02 -12.11
N GLY A 103 -3.75 1.84 -11.62
CA GLY A 103 -4.66 0.72 -11.38
C GLY A 103 -5.43 0.83 -10.06
N GLY A 104 -5.05 1.75 -9.18
CA GLY A 104 -5.65 1.92 -7.87
C GLY A 104 -6.95 2.71 -7.90
N VAL A 105 -7.80 2.41 -6.91
CA VAL A 105 -9.08 3.10 -6.68
C VAL A 105 -8.95 4.32 -5.77
N CYS A 106 -7.79 4.50 -5.14
CA CYS A 106 -7.50 5.59 -4.21
C CYS A 106 -6.45 6.55 -4.78
N GLU A 107 -6.54 7.82 -4.39
CA GLU A 107 -5.44 8.75 -4.62
C GLU A 107 -4.21 8.36 -3.81
N PRO A 108 -2.99 8.57 -4.34
CA PRO A 108 -2.69 9.28 -5.59
C PRO A 108 -2.88 8.43 -6.85
N ILE A 109 -3.39 9.03 -7.95
CA ILE A 109 -3.48 8.38 -9.28
C ILE A 109 -2.36 8.91 -10.18
N GLY A 110 -1.47 8.02 -10.64
CA GLY A 110 -0.42 8.35 -11.61
C GLY A 110 0.92 7.70 -11.28
N ASP A 111 2.01 8.31 -11.75
CA ASP A 111 3.35 7.90 -11.32
C ASP A 111 3.73 8.67 -10.06
N VAL A 112 4.13 7.94 -9.03
CA VAL A 112 4.52 8.48 -7.72
C VAL A 112 5.92 8.01 -7.38
N THR A 113 6.79 8.94 -7.02
CA THR A 113 8.12 8.60 -6.49
C THR A 113 8.13 8.79 -4.98
N LEU A 114 8.45 7.72 -4.26
CA LEU A 114 8.78 7.75 -2.83
C LEU A 114 10.29 7.85 -2.69
N THR A 115 10.78 8.87 -1.99
CA THR A 115 12.20 9.01 -1.67
C THR A 115 12.39 8.99 -0.16
N PHE A 116 13.05 7.95 0.34
CA PHE A 116 13.43 7.81 1.75
C PHE A 116 14.87 8.29 1.94
N HIS A 117 15.09 9.16 2.93
CA HIS A 117 16.39 9.72 3.24
C HIS A 117 16.87 9.28 4.62
N GLY A 118 18.19 9.21 4.80
CA GLY A 118 18.76 8.77 6.07
C GLY A 118 18.43 7.30 6.36
N VAL A 119 18.40 6.47 5.31
CA VAL A 119 18.06 5.04 5.45
C VAL A 119 19.09 4.36 6.37
N GLN A 120 18.58 3.73 7.43
CA GLN A 120 19.38 2.96 8.40
C GLN A 120 19.34 1.47 8.07
N SER A 121 18.18 0.97 7.66
CA SER A 121 18.01 -0.42 7.24
C SER A 121 16.96 -0.53 6.14
N VAL A 122 17.14 -1.54 5.28
CA VAL A 122 16.20 -1.86 4.22
C VAL A 122 16.20 -3.37 3.99
N VAL A 123 15.02 -3.95 3.78
CA VAL A 123 14.81 -5.38 3.58
C VAL A 123 13.86 -5.58 2.40
N GLY A 124 14.11 -6.61 1.58
CA GLY A 124 13.19 -7.03 0.52
C GLY A 124 13.34 -6.34 -0.83
N LEU A 125 14.33 -5.44 -1.00
CA LEU A 125 14.53 -4.66 -2.25
C LEU A 125 14.58 -5.53 -3.51
N ASP A 126 15.30 -6.66 -3.46
CA ASP A 126 15.55 -7.51 -4.63
C ASP A 126 14.28 -8.14 -5.21
N ALA A 127 13.19 -8.18 -4.45
CA ALA A 127 11.93 -8.81 -4.82
C ALA A 127 10.81 -7.80 -5.07
N MET A 128 11.11 -6.49 -5.15
CA MET A 128 10.06 -5.47 -5.28
C MET A 128 9.62 -5.18 -6.71
N LEU A 129 10.51 -5.34 -7.69
CA LEU A 129 10.24 -4.87 -9.06
C LEU A 129 9.05 -5.63 -9.67
N ASP A 130 8.15 -4.89 -10.33
CA ASP A 130 6.91 -5.38 -10.95
C ASP A 130 5.89 -6.01 -9.99
N GLU A 131 6.10 -5.88 -8.68
CA GLU A 131 5.15 -6.34 -7.68
C GLU A 131 4.02 -5.34 -7.43
N TRP A 132 2.85 -5.88 -7.10
CA TRP A 132 1.69 -5.11 -6.67
C TRP A 132 1.79 -4.78 -5.20
N TRP A 133 1.52 -3.52 -4.88
CA TRP A 133 1.50 -2.96 -3.55
C TRP A 133 0.15 -3.23 -2.91
N LEU A 134 0.10 -4.11 -1.92
CA LEU A 134 -1.16 -4.58 -1.35
C LEU A 134 -1.55 -3.83 -0.09
N TYR A 135 -0.61 -3.69 0.84
CA TYR A 135 -0.83 -3.08 2.15
C TYR A 135 0.44 -2.37 2.62
N GLU A 136 0.25 -1.32 3.41
CA GLU A 136 1.34 -0.65 4.10
C GLU A 136 1.05 -0.43 5.59
N GLU A 137 2.11 -0.36 6.38
CA GLU A 137 2.05 0.02 7.79
C GLU A 137 3.25 0.89 8.19
N MET A 138 3.03 1.74 9.19
CA MET A 138 4.03 2.66 9.73
C MET A 138 4.28 2.34 11.22
N ASP A 139 5.53 2.39 11.63
CA ASP A 139 5.93 2.26 13.04
C ASP A 139 7.07 3.22 13.40
N LEU A 140 7.37 3.29 14.70
CA LEU A 140 8.55 3.99 15.20
C LEU A 140 9.75 3.04 15.22
N HIS A 141 10.91 3.56 14.84
CA HIS A 141 12.15 2.79 14.83
C HIS A 141 13.09 3.25 15.97
N PRO A 142 13.86 2.37 16.62
CA PRO A 142 14.79 2.77 17.69
C PRO A 142 15.97 3.61 17.21
N GLU A 143 16.37 3.48 15.95
CA GLU A 143 17.58 4.12 15.38
C GLU A 143 17.27 5.10 14.22
N ALA A 144 16.01 5.20 13.82
CA ALA A 144 15.54 6.08 12.73
C ALA A 144 14.26 6.80 13.17
N ALA A 145 13.78 7.77 12.39
CA ALA A 145 12.54 8.46 12.72
C ALA A 145 11.32 7.52 12.64
N PHE A 146 11.29 6.62 11.65
CA PHE A 146 10.20 5.68 11.45
C PHE A 146 10.67 4.41 10.74
N GLU A 147 9.83 3.38 10.77
CA GLU A 147 9.91 2.19 9.92
C GLU A 147 8.62 2.10 9.08
N TYR A 148 8.79 1.96 7.78
CA TYR A 148 7.70 1.77 6.84
C TYR A 148 7.78 0.39 6.23
N ARG A 149 6.68 -0.35 6.28
CA ARG A 149 6.57 -1.73 5.83
C ARG A 149 5.48 -1.83 4.79
N ALA A 150 5.75 -2.59 3.72
CA ALA A 150 4.79 -2.87 2.68
C ALA A 150 4.70 -4.37 2.42
N LEU A 151 3.47 -4.86 2.34
CA LEU A 151 3.18 -6.16 1.76
C LEU A 151 3.01 -6.01 0.25
N LEU A 152 3.77 -6.81 -0.48
CA LEU A 152 3.67 -6.94 -1.91
C LEU A 152 3.01 -8.29 -2.27
N LEU A 153 2.57 -8.47 -3.51
CA LEU A 153 1.87 -9.69 -3.94
C LEU A 153 2.65 -10.98 -3.65
N ASN A 154 3.96 -10.98 -3.89
CA ASN A 154 4.84 -12.12 -3.69
C ASN A 154 6.02 -11.84 -2.75
N ALA A 155 6.06 -10.68 -2.10
CA ALA A 155 7.19 -10.24 -1.30
C ALA A 155 6.77 -9.35 -0.11
N GLU A 156 7.71 -9.06 0.77
CA GLU A 156 7.57 -8.06 1.83
C GLU A 156 8.75 -7.10 1.72
N PHE A 157 8.49 -5.82 1.96
CA PHE A 157 9.46 -4.73 1.95
C PHE A 157 9.42 -4.00 3.29
N SER A 158 10.58 -3.61 3.81
CA SER A 158 10.69 -2.69 4.95
C SER A 158 11.83 -1.70 4.74
N VAL A 159 11.62 -0.46 5.17
CA VAL A 159 12.66 0.58 5.24
C VAL A 159 12.54 1.34 6.56
N ALA A 160 13.67 1.48 7.27
CA ALA A 160 13.80 2.41 8.38
C ALA A 160 14.58 3.65 7.93
N ALA A 161 13.97 4.83 8.08
CA ALA A 161 14.49 6.08 7.53
C ALA A 161 14.18 7.28 8.43
N ASP A 162 14.89 8.38 8.20
CA ASP A 162 14.72 9.61 8.98
C ASP A 162 13.67 10.54 8.37
N ARG A 163 13.50 10.48 7.04
CA ARG A 163 12.60 11.36 6.28
C ARG A 163 12.07 10.66 5.03
N VAL A 164 10.93 11.13 4.53
CA VAL A 164 10.34 10.68 3.27
C VAL A 164 9.83 11.86 2.43
N GLU A 165 9.92 11.74 1.11
CA GLU A 165 9.31 12.66 0.17
C GLU A 165 8.40 11.89 -0.79
N ILE A 166 7.20 12.42 -1.03
CA ILE A 166 6.25 11.89 -2.01
C ILE A 166 6.18 12.90 -3.15
N GLN A 167 6.57 12.48 -4.35
CA GLN A 167 6.57 13.32 -5.53
C GLN A 167 5.65 12.73 -6.59
N HIS A 168 4.63 13.48 -6.98
CA HIS A 168 3.83 13.16 -8.15
C HIS A 168 4.62 13.53 -9.39
N VAL A 169 4.83 12.58 -10.31
CA VAL A 169 5.46 12.88 -11.59
C VAL A 169 4.41 13.58 -12.45
N PRO A 170 4.60 14.86 -12.81
CA PRO A 170 3.64 15.57 -13.63
C PRO A 170 3.52 14.87 -14.98
N GLN A 171 2.30 14.52 -15.38
CA GLN A 171 2.07 14.01 -16.71
C GLN A 171 2.50 15.09 -17.72
N PRO A 172 3.35 14.78 -18.72
CA PRO A 172 3.46 15.67 -19.86
C PRO A 172 2.06 15.73 -20.47
N HIS A 173 1.42 16.90 -20.38
CA HIS A 173 0.15 17.14 -21.06
C HIS A 173 0.33 16.63 -22.48
N ALA A 174 -0.44 15.59 -22.86
CA ALA A 174 -0.51 15.16 -24.23
C ALA A 174 -0.90 16.41 -25.03
N SER A 175 0.07 17.04 -25.68
CA SER A 175 -0.17 18.22 -26.48
C SER A 175 -1.15 17.76 -27.55
N CYS A 176 -2.40 18.14 -27.40
CA CYS A 176 -3.44 17.91 -28.38
C CYS A 176 -2.92 18.58 -29.66
N ARG A 177 -2.34 17.77 -30.56
CA ARG A 177 -1.96 18.23 -31.89
C ARG A 177 -3.27 18.56 -32.56
N ARG A 178 -3.66 19.83 -32.55
CA ARG A 178 -4.65 20.34 -33.49
C ARG A 178 -4.10 20.03 -34.87
N THR A 179 -4.69 19.04 -35.52
CA THR A 179 -4.56 18.91 -36.97
C THR A 179 -5.40 20.02 -37.55
N ASP A 180 -4.79 21.20 -37.70
CA ASP A 180 -5.38 22.26 -38.51
C ASP A 180 -5.44 21.72 -39.95
N SER A 181 -6.68 21.56 -40.44
CA SER A 181 -7.01 21.22 -41.83
C SER A 181 -7.49 22.46 -42.56
#